data_AF-A0A2P6Q2J8-F1
#
_entry.id   AF-A0A2P6Q2J8-F1
#
_cell.length_a   1.000
_cell.length_b   1.000
_cell.length_c   1.000
_cell.angle_alpha   90.00
_cell.angle_beta   90.00
_cell.angle_gamma   90.00
#
_symmetry.space_group_name_H-M   'P 1'
#
loop_
_entity.id
_entity.type
_entity.pdbx_description
1 polymer ?
#
loop_
_entity_poly.entity_id
_entity_poly.type
_entity_poly.pdbx_seq_one_letter_code
_entity_poly.pdbx_strand_id
1 'polypeptide(L)'
;MESQESTFPGDKRPGTTDVENKPNKKAKTRKGLNFREIMAFPHNDITAISGKVQSWIRLYKNDHRDAARVELFNLILEACGLEFPKINDKGLVKWYPINKKNLQRYHIEDVRCDMIRFIESGVVRDYDTLQNEFPHIKVHLQNFCHNLVMWSHNEPLFFDTMKDCLDCFTTFSCHLPSGYNKTAIWMALQTVSSLLAIATNLRGKGKIDQDLNDLEQMVIQYYQGFFLRVYKDNDQEIRRSCLKELKMWTRTYPSIFLKQAYQECLQDSQKLADQDAN
;
A
#
# COMPACT_ATOMS: atom_id res chain seq x y z
N MET A 1 -69.20 -41.09 50.86
CA MET A 1 -67.89 -41.40 51.43
C MET A 1 -66.88 -40.52 50.74
N GLU A 2 -66.27 -39.66 51.54
CA GLU A 2 -64.92 -39.09 51.46
C GLU A 2 -64.46 -38.33 50.20
N SER A 3 -64.22 -37.06 50.52
CA SER A 3 -63.37 -36.00 49.98
C SER A 3 -61.89 -36.36 49.69
N GLN A 4 -61.18 -35.36 49.13
CA GLN A 4 -59.72 -35.07 49.18
C GLN A 4 -58.91 -35.43 47.92
N GLU A 5 -57.89 -34.69 47.47
CA GLU A 5 -57.33 -33.39 47.86
C GLU A 5 -56.41 -32.81 46.76
N SER A 6 -56.17 -31.51 46.88
CA SER A 6 -55.13 -30.67 46.26
C SER A 6 -53.70 -31.25 46.24
N THR A 7 -52.87 -30.83 45.28
CA THR A 7 -51.66 -29.97 45.50
C THR A 7 -50.77 -29.86 44.24
N PHE A 8 -50.41 -28.63 43.86
CA PHE A 8 -49.12 -28.28 43.22
C PHE A 8 -48.19 -27.77 44.34
N PRO A 9 -46.84 -27.82 44.29
CA PRO A 9 -45.97 -27.44 43.15
C PRO A 9 -44.65 -28.24 43.01
N GLY A 10 -43.81 -27.97 42.00
CA GLY A 10 -42.45 -28.52 41.97
C GLY A 10 -41.67 -28.38 40.66
N ASP A 11 -40.91 -27.29 40.59
CA ASP A 11 -39.86 -26.98 39.63
C ASP A 11 -38.81 -28.11 39.50
N LYS A 12 -38.58 -28.63 38.29
CA LYS A 12 -37.41 -29.46 37.94
C LYS A 12 -36.96 -29.17 36.51
N ARG A 13 -35.86 -28.43 36.38
CA ARG A 13 -35.03 -28.37 35.16
C ARG A 13 -34.60 -29.77 34.74
N PRO A 14 -34.64 -30.13 33.44
CA PRO A 14 -33.90 -31.26 32.93
C PRO A 14 -32.59 -30.80 32.28
N GLY A 15 -31.48 -31.26 32.87
CA GLY A 15 -30.41 -31.99 32.17
C GLY A 15 -29.83 -31.36 30.91
N THR A 16 -28.66 -30.75 31.09
CA THR A 16 -27.59 -30.61 30.10
C THR A 16 -27.40 -31.87 29.27
N THR A 17 -27.76 -31.80 27.98
CA THR A 17 -27.23 -32.70 26.96
C THR A 17 -25.89 -32.16 26.52
N ASP A 18 -24.85 -32.95 26.74
CA ASP A 18 -23.50 -32.78 26.22
C ASP A 18 -23.52 -32.59 24.70
N VAL A 19 -23.39 -31.33 24.26
CA VAL A 19 -22.96 -31.03 22.90
C VAL A 19 -21.46 -30.92 22.95
N GLU A 20 -20.80 -32.02 22.57
CA GLU A 20 -19.37 -32.06 22.25
C GLU A 20 -18.98 -30.82 21.44
N ASN A 21 -18.22 -29.95 22.10
CA ASN A 21 -17.51 -28.84 21.49
C ASN A 21 -16.47 -29.40 20.50
N LYS A 22 -16.89 -29.62 19.24
CA LYS A 22 -15.94 -29.74 18.14
C LYS A 22 -15.28 -28.38 17.95
N PRO A 23 -13.95 -28.28 18.03
CA PRO A 23 -13.28 -27.00 17.90
C PRO A 23 -13.60 -26.40 16.54
N ASN A 24 -14.12 -25.18 16.62
CA ASN A 24 -14.52 -24.33 15.52
C ASN A 24 -13.48 -24.43 14.39
N LYS A 25 -13.94 -24.84 13.20
CA LYS A 25 -13.10 -24.96 12.00
C LYS A 25 -12.27 -23.69 11.87
N LYS A 26 -10.95 -23.84 11.97
CA LYS A 26 -9.93 -22.81 11.71
C LYS A 26 -10.47 -21.84 10.66
N ALA A 27 -10.67 -20.58 11.05
CA ALA A 27 -10.89 -19.51 10.08
C ALA A 27 -9.77 -19.65 9.05
N LYS A 28 -10.12 -20.05 7.83
CA LYS A 28 -9.18 -20.11 6.71
C LYS A 28 -8.61 -18.70 6.61
N THR A 29 -7.38 -18.50 7.05
CA THR A 29 -6.61 -17.28 6.80
C THR A 29 -6.77 -16.98 5.31
N ARG A 30 -7.39 -15.84 4.99
CA ARG A 30 -7.52 -15.40 3.60
C ARG A 30 -6.09 -15.37 3.04
N LYS A 31 -5.83 -16.10 1.96
CA LYS A 31 -4.48 -16.24 1.36
C LYS A 31 -4.02 -14.99 0.60
N GLY A 32 -4.84 -13.93 0.56
CA GLY A 32 -4.61 -12.71 -0.19
C GLY A 32 -3.81 -11.66 0.57
N LEU A 33 -3.59 -10.51 -0.08
CA LEU A 33 -3.03 -9.34 0.59
C LEU A 33 -4.03 -8.75 1.58
N ASN A 34 -3.54 -8.40 2.77
CA ASN A 34 -4.33 -7.72 3.79
C ASN A 34 -3.44 -6.70 4.51
N PHE A 35 -3.85 -5.43 4.52
CA PHE A 35 -3.04 -4.36 5.09
C PHE A 35 -2.72 -4.60 6.57
N ARG A 36 -3.74 -4.92 7.39
CA ARG A 36 -3.56 -5.12 8.84
C ARG A 36 -2.64 -6.30 9.15
N GLU A 37 -2.72 -7.37 8.37
CA GLU A 37 -1.81 -8.50 8.51
C GLU A 37 -0.36 -8.11 8.18
N ILE A 38 -0.13 -7.34 7.11
CA ILE A 38 1.21 -6.84 6.79
C ILE A 38 1.74 -5.93 7.90
N MET A 39 0.90 -5.06 8.45
CA MET A 39 1.28 -4.15 9.53
C MET A 39 1.55 -4.88 10.86
N ALA A 40 1.01 -6.09 11.04
CA ALA A 40 1.18 -6.89 12.25
C ALA A 40 2.48 -7.71 12.27
N PHE A 41 3.23 -7.78 11.16
CA PHE A 41 4.51 -8.47 11.16
C PHE A 41 5.57 -7.73 12.00
N PRO A 42 6.55 -8.45 12.56
CA PRO A 42 7.71 -7.81 13.16
C PRO A 42 8.45 -6.94 12.13
N HIS A 43 8.81 -5.71 12.50
CA HIS A 43 9.45 -4.74 11.59
C HIS A 43 10.82 -5.18 11.06
N ASN A 44 11.46 -6.13 11.75
CA ASN A 44 12.73 -6.74 11.36
C ASN A 44 12.56 -8.02 10.53
N ASP A 45 11.34 -8.56 10.41
CA ASP A 45 11.05 -9.78 9.65
C ASP A 45 10.65 -9.45 8.21
N ILE A 46 11.68 -9.23 7.39
CA ILE A 46 11.53 -8.98 5.95
C ILE A 46 10.96 -10.23 5.24
N THR A 47 11.14 -11.43 5.81
CA THR A 47 10.75 -12.70 5.17
C THR A 47 9.24 -12.92 5.19
N ALA A 48 8.54 -12.46 6.23
CA ALA A 48 7.09 -12.58 6.34
C ALA A 48 6.36 -11.80 5.24
N ILE A 49 6.74 -10.52 5.02
CA ILE A 49 6.19 -9.68 3.95
C ILE A 49 6.52 -10.28 2.58
N SER A 50 7.76 -10.74 2.39
CA SER A 50 8.20 -11.43 1.17
C SER A 50 7.32 -12.65 0.86
N GLY A 51 7.07 -13.52 1.85
CA GLY A 51 6.22 -14.70 1.70
C GLY A 51 4.76 -14.38 1.33
N LYS A 52 4.23 -13.25 1.83
CA LYS A 52 2.90 -12.75 1.44
C LYS A 52 2.85 -12.27 0.01
N VAL A 53 3.84 -11.49 -0.41
CA VAL A 53 3.94 -11.04 -1.81
C VAL A 53 4.07 -12.22 -2.76
N GLN A 54 4.91 -13.21 -2.45
CA GLN A 54 5.04 -14.41 -3.28
C GLN A 54 3.71 -15.19 -3.39
N SER A 55 2.95 -15.27 -2.29
CA SER A 55 1.64 -15.93 -2.29
C SER A 55 0.64 -15.17 -3.17
N TRP A 56 0.66 -13.83 -3.12
CA TRP A 56 -0.14 -12.97 -4.00
C TRP A 56 0.26 -13.12 -5.47
N ILE A 57 1.55 -13.21 -5.79
CA ILE A 57 2.01 -13.47 -7.17
C ILE A 57 1.54 -14.82 -7.69
N ARG A 58 1.52 -15.86 -6.84
CA ARG A 58 0.94 -17.16 -7.22
C ARG A 58 -0.56 -17.05 -7.51
N LEU A 59 -1.29 -16.24 -6.74
CA LEU A 59 -2.69 -15.94 -7.04
C LEU A 59 -2.82 -15.21 -8.39
N TYR A 60 -1.98 -14.20 -8.63
CA TYR A 60 -1.93 -13.45 -9.88
C TYR A 60 -1.71 -14.36 -11.10
N LYS A 61 -0.79 -15.33 -11.00
CA LYS A 61 -0.47 -16.32 -12.04
C LYS A 61 -1.61 -17.29 -12.36
N ASN A 62 -2.33 -17.75 -11.34
CA ASN A 62 -3.32 -18.83 -11.45
C ASN A 62 -4.69 -18.34 -11.98
N ASP A 63 -4.68 -17.49 -13.00
CA ASP A 63 -5.87 -16.92 -13.66
C ASP A 63 -6.84 -16.17 -12.73
N HIS A 64 -6.28 -15.55 -11.69
CA HIS A 64 -7.03 -14.71 -10.75
C HIS A 64 -6.51 -13.27 -10.74
N ARG A 65 -6.08 -12.77 -11.91
CA ARG A 65 -5.48 -11.44 -12.09
C ARG A 65 -6.35 -10.31 -11.53
N ASP A 66 -7.63 -10.27 -11.90
CA ASP A 66 -8.55 -9.25 -11.39
C ASP A 66 -8.75 -9.34 -9.87
N ALA A 67 -8.72 -10.56 -9.31
CA ALA A 67 -8.79 -10.73 -7.86
C ALA A 67 -7.53 -10.17 -7.18
N ALA A 68 -6.36 -10.48 -7.73
CA ALA A 68 -5.08 -10.05 -7.22
C ALA A 68 -4.93 -8.51 -7.33
N ARG A 69 -5.32 -7.90 -8.45
CA ARG A 69 -5.34 -6.43 -8.63
C ARG A 69 -6.29 -5.76 -7.63
N VAL A 70 -7.47 -6.32 -7.43
CA VAL A 70 -8.42 -5.85 -6.39
C VAL A 70 -7.79 -5.86 -5.00
N GLU A 71 -7.11 -6.94 -4.62
CA GLU A 71 -6.43 -7.03 -3.32
C GLU A 71 -5.32 -5.98 -3.18
N LEU A 72 -4.53 -5.77 -4.24
CA LEU A 72 -3.44 -4.80 -4.26
C LEU A 72 -3.96 -3.36 -4.14
N PHE A 73 -4.94 -2.96 -4.95
CA PHE A 73 -5.49 -1.60 -4.89
C PHE A 73 -6.20 -1.30 -3.57
N ASN A 74 -6.95 -2.26 -3.04
CA ASN A 74 -7.58 -2.08 -1.73
C ASN A 74 -6.54 -1.93 -0.61
N LEU A 75 -5.42 -2.66 -0.69
CA LEU A 75 -4.31 -2.48 0.25
C LEU A 75 -3.67 -1.10 0.14
N ILE A 76 -3.48 -0.57 -1.07
CA ILE A 76 -2.95 0.78 -1.29
C ILE A 76 -3.89 1.83 -0.67
N LEU A 77 -5.20 1.69 -0.85
CA LEU A 77 -6.18 2.59 -0.25
C LEU A 77 -6.18 2.53 1.29
N GLU A 78 -6.13 1.33 1.87
CA GLU A 78 -5.97 1.14 3.32
C GLU A 78 -4.68 1.77 3.85
N ALA A 79 -3.57 1.61 3.12
CA ALA A 79 -2.29 2.21 3.46
C ALA A 79 -2.35 3.75 3.44
N CYS A 80 -3.16 4.32 2.55
CA CYS A 80 -3.46 5.75 2.51
C CYS A 80 -4.53 6.18 3.53
N GLY A 81 -4.90 5.29 4.46
CA GLY A 81 -5.75 5.62 5.62
C GLY A 81 -7.22 5.35 5.45
N LEU A 82 -7.67 4.89 4.27
CA LEU A 82 -9.09 4.66 4.03
C LEU A 82 -9.63 3.52 4.90
N GLU A 83 -10.68 3.79 5.65
CA GLU A 83 -11.43 2.76 6.37
C GLU A 83 -12.44 2.10 5.46
N PHE A 84 -12.22 0.83 5.12
CA PHE A 84 -13.30 -0.02 4.64
C PHE A 84 -14.38 -0.10 5.73
N PRO A 85 -15.68 -0.02 5.37
CA PRO A 85 -16.73 0.15 6.35
C PRO A 85 -16.69 -0.93 7.42
N LYS A 86 -16.56 -0.48 8.67
CA LYS A 86 -17.14 -1.17 9.82
C LYS A 86 -18.62 -0.81 9.80
N ILE A 87 -19.50 -1.81 9.95
CA ILE A 87 -20.93 -1.54 10.19
C ILE A 87 -20.97 -0.62 11.41
N ASN A 88 -21.33 0.65 11.21
CA ASN A 88 -21.55 1.58 12.31
C ASN A 88 -23.04 1.60 12.64
N ASP A 89 -23.37 1.84 13.91
CA ASP A 89 -24.75 1.87 14.43
C ASP A 89 -25.61 2.96 13.76
N LYS A 90 -24.99 3.85 12.97
CA LYS A 90 -25.61 4.96 12.24
C LYS A 90 -25.95 4.65 10.78
N GLY A 91 -25.72 3.41 10.31
CA GLY A 91 -26.33 2.89 9.08
C GLY A 91 -25.87 3.49 7.74
N LEU A 92 -24.95 4.45 7.71
CA LEU A 92 -24.44 5.02 6.46
C LEU A 92 -22.96 5.44 6.56
N VAL A 93 -22.07 4.54 6.13
CA VAL A 93 -21.08 4.82 5.08
C VAL A 93 -20.89 3.50 4.33
N LYS A 94 -21.52 3.33 3.16
CA LYS A 94 -21.36 2.11 2.37
C LYS A 94 -20.37 2.36 1.24
N TRP A 95 -19.09 2.54 1.60
CA TRP A 95 -18.04 2.47 0.60
C TRP A 95 -17.71 1.00 0.34
N TYR A 96 -17.84 0.59 -0.93
CA TYR A 96 -17.51 -0.79 -1.29
C TYR A 96 -16.06 -0.84 -1.75
N PRO A 97 -15.29 -1.84 -1.28
CA PRO A 97 -14.01 -2.11 -1.87
C PRO A 97 -14.09 -2.22 -3.38
N ILE A 98 -13.00 -1.81 -4.04
CA ILE A 98 -12.76 -2.19 -5.43
C ILE A 98 -12.94 -3.70 -5.47
N ASN A 99 -13.71 -4.17 -6.44
CA ASN A 99 -14.07 -5.56 -6.62
C ASN A 99 -14.06 -5.87 -8.11
N LYS A 100 -14.14 -7.16 -8.45
CA LYS A 100 -14.05 -7.59 -9.85
C LYS A 100 -15.07 -6.93 -10.78
N LYS A 101 -16.23 -6.50 -10.25
CA LYS A 101 -17.30 -5.90 -11.07
C LYS A 101 -17.03 -4.44 -11.42
N ASN A 102 -16.30 -3.70 -10.58
CA ASN A 102 -15.99 -2.29 -10.80
C ASN A 102 -14.51 -2.03 -11.15
N LEU A 103 -13.65 -3.05 -11.12
CA LEU A 103 -12.22 -2.93 -11.48
C LEU A 103 -12.02 -2.33 -12.88
N GLN A 104 -12.84 -2.71 -13.86
CA GLN A 104 -12.73 -2.18 -15.23
C GLN A 104 -13.20 -0.72 -15.38
N ARG A 105 -13.93 -0.21 -14.40
CA ARG A 105 -14.36 1.19 -14.31
C ARG A 105 -13.46 2.00 -13.38
N TYR A 106 -12.37 1.40 -12.91
CA TYR A 106 -11.42 2.04 -12.03
C TYR A 106 -10.64 3.09 -12.82
N HIS A 107 -10.92 4.37 -12.56
CA HIS A 107 -10.13 5.48 -13.06
C HIS A 107 -9.51 6.21 -11.87
N ILE A 108 -8.19 6.43 -11.90
CA ILE A 108 -7.46 6.96 -10.74
C ILE A 108 -7.95 8.36 -10.33
N GLU A 109 -8.41 9.18 -11.27
CA GLU A 109 -8.98 10.50 -10.96
C GLU A 109 -10.30 10.43 -10.19
N ASP A 110 -11.14 9.43 -10.48
CA ASP A 110 -12.41 9.25 -9.75
C ASP A 110 -12.11 8.83 -8.31
N VAL A 111 -11.16 7.91 -8.15
CA VAL A 111 -10.70 7.41 -6.84
C VAL A 111 -10.04 8.52 -6.04
N ARG A 112 -9.25 9.39 -6.69
CA ARG A 112 -8.68 10.59 -6.06
C ARG A 112 -9.78 11.51 -5.55
N CYS A 113 -10.81 11.78 -6.35
CA CYS A 113 -11.94 12.61 -5.93
C CYS A 113 -12.71 11.97 -4.77
N ASP A 114 -12.90 10.65 -4.80
CA ASP A 114 -13.48 9.89 -3.69
C ASP A 114 -12.64 10.01 -2.41
N MET A 115 -11.32 9.83 -2.50
CA MET A 115 -10.41 9.98 -1.37
C MET A 115 -10.51 11.36 -0.73
N ILE A 116 -10.56 12.43 -1.53
CA ILE A 116 -10.73 13.81 -1.01
C ILE A 116 -12.06 13.95 -0.26
N ARG A 117 -13.16 13.49 -0.85
CA ARG A 117 -14.48 13.50 -0.18
C ARG A 117 -14.48 12.68 1.11
N PHE A 118 -13.75 11.56 1.14
CA PHE A 118 -13.66 10.72 2.33
C PHE A 118 -12.82 11.35 3.43
N ILE A 119 -11.75 12.07 3.08
CA ILE A 119 -10.99 12.90 4.02
C ILE A 119 -11.90 13.96 4.63
N GLU A 120 -12.66 14.69 3.82
CA GLU A 120 -13.62 15.71 4.30
C GLU A 120 -14.70 15.12 5.23
N SER A 121 -15.10 13.88 4.99
CA SER A 121 -16.06 13.15 5.84
C SER A 121 -15.45 12.48 7.09
N GLY A 122 -14.12 12.54 7.27
CA GLY A 122 -13.42 11.93 8.41
C GLY A 122 -13.28 10.40 8.35
N VAL A 123 -13.44 9.79 7.17
CA VAL A 123 -13.35 8.34 6.95
C VAL A 123 -11.91 7.89 6.64
N VAL A 124 -11.08 8.80 6.15
CA VAL A 124 -9.65 8.56 5.91
C VAL A 124 -8.86 9.07 7.10
N ARG A 125 -7.96 8.24 7.63
CA ARG A 125 -7.00 8.63 8.67
C ARG A 125 -5.77 9.30 8.04
N ASP A 126 -5.26 10.36 8.66
CA ASP A 126 -3.99 10.94 8.25
C ASP A 126 -2.81 10.03 8.65
N TYR A 127 -1.63 10.35 8.13
CA TYR A 127 -0.43 9.56 8.37
C TYR A 127 -0.03 9.53 9.85
N ASP A 128 -0.18 10.62 10.58
CA ASP A 128 0.22 10.67 11.99
C ASP A 128 -0.69 9.75 12.84
N THR A 129 -2.00 9.72 12.55
CA THR A 129 -2.94 8.76 13.15
C THR A 129 -2.58 7.33 12.79
N LEU A 130 -2.25 7.06 11.52
CA LEU A 130 -1.80 5.74 11.08
C LEU A 130 -0.49 5.31 11.75
N GLN A 131 0.46 6.22 11.91
CA GLN A 131 1.74 5.94 12.54
C GLN A 131 1.56 5.65 14.04
N ASN A 132 0.61 6.32 14.70
CA ASN A 132 0.25 6.01 16.08
C ASN A 132 -0.39 4.61 16.21
N GLU A 133 -1.23 4.20 15.26
CA GLU A 133 -1.83 2.85 15.23
C GLU A 133 -0.79 1.77 14.84
N PHE A 134 0.12 2.11 13.92
CA PHE A 134 1.12 1.23 13.34
C PHE A 134 2.52 1.89 13.35
N PRO A 135 3.28 1.77 14.45
CA PRO A 135 4.54 2.51 14.65
C PRO A 135 5.60 2.33 13.55
N HIS A 136 5.56 1.19 12.85
CA HIS A 136 6.51 0.85 11.78
C HIS A 136 5.88 0.87 10.38
N ILE A 137 4.74 1.56 10.18
CA ILE A 137 4.01 1.59 8.90
C ILE A 137 4.90 1.95 7.71
N LYS A 138 5.75 2.98 7.86
CA LYS A 138 6.70 3.39 6.80
C LYS A 138 7.61 2.24 6.38
N VAL A 139 8.24 1.57 7.34
CA VAL A 139 9.17 0.46 7.07
C VAL A 139 8.44 -0.73 6.44
N HIS A 140 7.26 -1.09 6.97
CA HIS A 140 6.47 -2.18 6.41
C HIS A 140 6.01 -1.92 4.98
N LEU A 141 5.53 -0.72 4.69
CA LEU A 141 5.09 -0.35 3.34
C LEU A 141 6.24 -0.24 2.35
N GLN A 142 7.39 0.26 2.79
CA GLN A 142 8.60 0.25 1.97
C GLN A 142 9.04 -1.20 1.66
N ASN A 143 9.12 -2.05 2.68
CA ASN A 143 9.45 -3.47 2.49
C ASN A 143 8.43 -4.17 1.57
N PHE A 144 7.14 -3.84 1.70
CA PHE A 144 6.09 -4.36 0.83
C PHE A 144 6.33 -3.94 -0.63
N CYS A 145 6.53 -2.65 -0.91
CA CYS A 145 6.77 -2.15 -2.27
C CYS A 145 8.04 -2.76 -2.88
N HIS A 146 9.11 -2.86 -2.08
CA HIS A 146 10.35 -3.49 -2.53
C HIS A 146 10.13 -4.96 -2.92
N ASN A 147 9.50 -5.74 -2.06
CA ASN A 147 9.22 -7.15 -2.34
C ASN A 147 8.26 -7.30 -3.53
N LEU A 148 7.23 -6.46 -3.63
CA LEU A 148 6.31 -6.46 -4.75
C LEU A 148 7.07 -6.34 -6.07
N VAL A 149 7.91 -5.31 -6.20
CA VAL A 149 8.73 -5.07 -7.38
C VAL A 149 9.70 -6.23 -7.64
N MET A 150 10.47 -6.63 -6.64
CA MET A 150 11.51 -7.67 -6.79
C MET A 150 10.95 -9.03 -7.18
N TRP A 151 9.80 -9.42 -6.64
CA TRP A 151 9.21 -10.74 -6.95
C TRP A 151 8.37 -10.74 -8.23
N SER A 152 7.86 -9.59 -8.67
CA SER A 152 6.97 -9.53 -9.85
C SER A 152 7.68 -9.18 -11.17
N HIS A 153 8.96 -8.79 -11.16
CA HIS A 153 9.63 -8.29 -12.38
C HIS A 153 9.69 -9.25 -13.58
N ASN A 154 9.63 -10.57 -13.36
CA ASN A 154 9.63 -11.57 -14.44
C ASN A 154 8.22 -12.02 -14.83
N GLU A 155 7.18 -11.34 -14.35
CA GLU A 155 5.80 -11.76 -14.55
C GLU A 155 5.18 -11.07 -15.77
N PRO A 156 4.43 -11.82 -16.61
CA PRO A 156 3.68 -11.22 -17.69
C PRO A 156 2.67 -10.25 -17.07
N LEU A 157 2.76 -8.96 -17.43
CA LEU A 157 2.01 -7.80 -16.88
C LEU A 157 2.62 -7.10 -15.66
N PHE A 158 3.87 -7.38 -15.32
CA PHE A 158 4.62 -6.61 -14.33
C PHE A 158 4.50 -5.10 -14.58
N PHE A 159 4.81 -4.67 -15.81
CA PHE A 159 4.82 -3.27 -16.21
C PHE A 159 3.46 -2.60 -16.05
N ASP A 160 2.37 -3.24 -16.51
CA ASP A 160 1.02 -2.69 -16.37
C ASP A 160 0.63 -2.54 -14.88
N THR A 161 0.93 -3.56 -14.08
CA THR A 161 0.61 -3.54 -12.64
C THR A 161 1.43 -2.48 -11.91
N MET A 162 2.72 -2.33 -12.23
CA MET A 162 3.57 -1.30 -11.63
C MET A 162 3.18 0.10 -12.08
N LYS A 163 2.79 0.26 -13.34
CA LYS A 163 2.26 1.52 -13.87
C LYS A 163 1.01 1.93 -13.10
N ASP A 164 0.04 1.04 -12.93
CA ASP A 164 -1.17 1.34 -12.16
C ASP A 164 -0.84 1.73 -10.70
N CYS A 165 0.12 1.05 -10.06
CA CYS A 165 0.54 1.38 -8.70
C CYS A 165 1.20 2.76 -8.64
N LEU A 166 2.11 3.07 -9.57
CA LEU A 166 2.79 4.36 -9.65
C LEU A 166 1.82 5.49 -9.98
N ASP A 167 0.81 5.25 -10.82
CA ASP A 167 -0.26 6.21 -11.08
C ASP A 167 -1.04 6.50 -9.79
N CYS A 168 -1.37 5.47 -9.00
CA CYS A 168 -1.99 5.66 -7.69
C CYS A 168 -1.10 6.48 -6.75
N PHE A 169 0.17 6.08 -6.60
CA PHE A 169 1.09 6.75 -5.68
C PHE A 169 1.37 8.18 -6.09
N THR A 170 1.62 8.44 -7.38
CA THR A 170 1.87 9.79 -7.90
C THR A 170 0.66 10.68 -7.69
N THR A 171 -0.53 10.17 -8.05
CA THR A 171 -1.78 10.92 -7.91
C THR A 171 -2.04 11.27 -6.45
N PHE A 172 -1.98 10.30 -5.54
CA PHE A 172 -2.26 10.57 -4.13
C PHE A 172 -1.21 11.44 -3.47
N SER A 173 0.07 11.29 -3.85
CA SER A 173 1.15 12.10 -3.32
C SER A 173 1.01 13.58 -3.70
N CYS A 174 0.58 13.85 -4.93
CA CYS A 174 0.49 15.21 -5.47
C CYS A 174 -0.84 15.91 -5.16
N HIS A 175 -1.91 15.16 -4.89
CA HIS A 175 -3.25 15.71 -4.86
C HIS A 175 -4.05 15.46 -3.58
N LEU A 176 -3.61 14.56 -2.69
CA LEU A 176 -4.21 14.50 -1.36
C LEU A 176 -3.65 15.64 -0.48
N PRO A 177 -4.43 16.14 0.48
CA PRO A 177 -3.95 17.14 1.44
C PRO A 177 -2.70 16.68 2.20
N SER A 178 -1.91 17.65 2.66
CA SER A 178 -0.73 17.38 3.49
C SER A 178 -1.11 16.56 4.73
N GLY A 179 -0.28 15.59 5.09
CA GLY A 179 -0.58 14.62 6.15
C GLY A 179 -1.27 13.36 5.63
N TYR A 180 -2.12 13.45 4.62
CA TYR A 180 -2.78 12.29 3.99
C TYR A 180 -1.97 11.72 2.81
N ASN A 181 -1.12 12.54 2.20
CA ASN A 181 -0.29 12.17 1.06
C ASN A 181 1.01 11.43 1.42
N LYS A 182 1.42 11.45 2.70
CA LYS A 182 2.74 10.94 3.15
C LYS A 182 2.95 9.45 2.86
N THR A 183 1.95 8.60 3.08
CA THR A 183 2.08 7.17 2.80
C THR A 183 2.36 6.92 1.32
N ALA A 184 1.61 7.59 0.44
CA ALA A 184 1.79 7.47 -1.00
C ALA A 184 3.22 7.87 -1.39
N ILE A 185 3.75 8.97 -0.83
CA ILE A 185 5.13 9.42 -1.06
C ILE A 185 6.16 8.35 -0.71
N TRP A 186 6.02 7.70 0.46
CA TRP A 186 6.96 6.65 0.89
C TRP A 186 6.94 5.42 0.00
N MET A 187 5.74 4.98 -0.39
CA MET A 187 5.54 3.85 -1.29
C MET A 187 6.12 4.16 -2.67
N ALA A 188 5.87 5.37 -3.18
CA ALA A 188 6.34 5.87 -4.45
C ALA A 188 7.88 5.84 -4.53
N LEU A 189 8.55 6.49 -3.56
CA LEU A 189 10.01 6.57 -3.50
C LEU A 189 10.63 5.17 -3.49
N GLN A 190 10.13 4.28 -2.63
CA GLN A 190 10.67 2.93 -2.52
C GLN A 190 10.45 2.07 -3.77
N THR A 191 9.31 2.25 -4.44
CA THR A 191 8.99 1.54 -5.69
C THR A 191 10.01 1.90 -6.75
N VAL A 192 10.31 3.19 -6.93
CA VAL A 192 11.32 3.65 -7.91
C VAL A 192 12.73 3.19 -7.59
N SER A 193 13.14 3.23 -6.32
CA SER A 193 14.44 2.67 -5.91
C SER A 193 14.55 1.18 -6.26
N SER A 194 13.45 0.44 -6.14
CA SER A 194 13.41 -0.99 -6.44
C SER A 194 13.39 -1.27 -7.95
N LEU A 195 12.68 -0.45 -8.73
CA LEU A 195 12.71 -0.51 -10.20
C LEU A 195 14.11 -0.22 -10.75
N LEU A 196 14.79 0.78 -10.18
CA LEU A 196 16.18 1.10 -10.56
C LEU A 196 17.16 -0.03 -10.24
N ALA A 197 16.97 -0.73 -9.12
CA ALA A 197 17.76 -1.91 -8.80
C ALA A 197 17.59 -3.01 -9.86
N ILE A 198 16.36 -3.24 -10.34
CA ILE A 198 16.09 -4.18 -11.44
C ILE A 198 16.73 -3.69 -12.74
N ALA A 199 16.54 -2.43 -13.12
CA ALA A 199 17.10 -1.86 -14.34
C ALA A 199 18.63 -1.97 -14.36
N THR A 200 19.28 -1.72 -13.22
CA THR A 200 20.74 -1.88 -13.06
C THR A 200 21.16 -3.34 -13.27
N ASN A 201 20.41 -4.29 -12.70
CA ASN A 201 20.67 -5.71 -12.86
C ASN A 201 20.46 -6.20 -14.31
N LEU A 202 19.44 -5.72 -15.00
CA LEU A 202 19.17 -6.06 -16.40
C LEU A 202 20.26 -5.50 -17.32
N ARG A 203 20.64 -4.22 -17.12
CA ARG A 203 21.75 -3.58 -17.83
C ARG A 203 23.07 -4.32 -17.62
N GLY A 204 23.37 -4.73 -16.38
CA GLY A 204 24.58 -5.50 -16.06
C GLY A 204 24.62 -6.88 -16.74
N LYS A 205 23.46 -7.47 -17.07
CA LYS A 205 23.36 -8.72 -17.83
C LYS A 205 23.51 -8.52 -19.35
N GLY A 206 23.79 -7.30 -19.81
CA GLY A 206 23.97 -6.99 -21.24
C GLY A 206 22.68 -7.11 -22.07
N LYS A 207 21.52 -7.24 -21.41
CA LYS A 207 20.22 -7.23 -22.07
C LYS A 207 19.77 -5.79 -22.21
N ILE A 208 19.90 -5.25 -23.42
CA ILE A 208 19.12 -4.08 -23.84
C ILE A 208 17.90 -4.67 -24.55
N ASP A 209 16.89 -4.99 -23.75
CA ASP A 209 15.60 -5.49 -24.20
C ASP A 209 14.50 -4.45 -23.97
N GLN A 210 13.31 -4.74 -24.50
CA GLN A 210 12.13 -3.90 -24.34
C GLN A 210 11.83 -3.63 -22.86
N ASP A 211 12.04 -4.62 -22.00
CA ASP A 211 11.80 -4.53 -20.56
C ASP A 211 12.68 -3.45 -19.89
N LEU A 212 13.98 -3.38 -20.25
CA LEU A 212 14.85 -2.32 -19.74
C LEU A 212 14.37 -0.93 -20.19
N ASN A 213 14.00 -0.77 -21.46
CA ASN A 213 13.50 0.51 -21.97
C ASN A 213 12.19 0.92 -21.28
N ASP A 214 11.26 -0.01 -21.08
CA ASP A 214 9.98 0.24 -20.41
C ASP A 214 10.19 0.63 -18.94
N LEU A 215 11.15 -0.01 -18.24
CA LEU A 215 11.56 0.38 -16.89
C LEU A 215 12.12 1.81 -16.87
N GLU A 216 13.04 2.14 -17.77
CA GLU A 216 13.63 3.47 -17.85
C GLU A 216 12.56 4.55 -18.10
N GLN A 217 11.65 4.30 -19.05
CA GLN A 217 10.55 5.22 -19.34
C GLN A 217 9.61 5.41 -18.16
N MET A 218 9.26 4.33 -17.46
CA MET A 218 8.43 4.39 -16.26
C MET A 218 9.08 5.23 -15.16
N VAL A 219 10.39 5.04 -14.93
CA VAL A 219 11.14 5.83 -13.95
C VAL A 219 11.23 7.32 -14.36
N ILE A 220 11.44 7.61 -15.63
CA ILE A 220 11.49 8.99 -16.15
C ILE A 220 10.14 9.70 -15.97
N GLN A 221 9.04 9.05 -16.37
CA GLN A 221 7.68 9.58 -16.22
C GLN A 221 7.37 9.88 -14.76
N TYR A 222 7.72 8.96 -13.88
CA TYR A 222 7.58 9.15 -12.45
C TYR A 222 8.42 10.33 -11.93
N TYR A 223 9.69 10.41 -12.32
CA TYR A 223 10.58 11.49 -11.88
C TYR A 223 10.00 12.87 -12.24
N GLN A 224 9.51 13.02 -13.47
CA GLN A 224 8.92 14.25 -13.96
C GLN A 224 7.55 14.54 -13.32
N GLY A 225 6.70 13.54 -13.16
CA GLY A 225 5.32 13.68 -12.66
C GLY A 225 5.19 13.84 -11.15
N PHE A 226 6.05 13.14 -10.39
CA PHE A 226 6.02 13.08 -8.92
C PHE A 226 7.24 13.79 -8.30
N PHE A 227 8.45 13.36 -8.67
CA PHE A 227 9.64 13.65 -7.84
C PHE A 227 9.93 15.13 -7.78
N LEU A 228 9.85 15.82 -8.93
CA LEU A 228 10.08 17.27 -9.05
C LEU A 228 9.13 18.14 -8.20
N ARG A 229 7.97 17.60 -7.81
CA ARG A 229 7.03 18.28 -6.92
C ARG A 229 7.34 17.96 -5.46
N VAL A 230 7.52 16.68 -5.15
CA VAL A 230 7.63 16.17 -3.78
C VAL A 230 8.99 16.49 -3.14
N TYR A 231 10.07 16.64 -3.91
CA TYR A 231 11.36 17.03 -3.31
C TYR A 231 11.35 18.45 -2.71
N LYS A 232 10.37 19.28 -3.10
CA LYS A 232 10.10 20.63 -2.57
C LYS A 232 8.95 20.64 -1.55
N ASP A 233 8.53 19.49 -1.04
CA ASP A 233 7.44 19.41 -0.07
C ASP A 233 7.74 20.26 1.18
N ASN A 234 6.70 20.79 1.83
CA ASN A 234 6.84 21.58 3.05
C ASN A 234 7.33 20.75 4.24
N ASP A 235 7.09 19.43 4.23
CA ASP A 235 7.57 18.50 5.26
C ASP A 235 9.07 18.20 5.11
N GLN A 236 9.84 18.49 6.17
CA GLN A 236 11.28 18.33 6.16
C GLN A 236 11.73 16.85 6.07
N GLU A 237 10.97 15.91 6.64
CA GLU A 237 11.29 14.48 6.54
C GLU A 237 11.14 13.98 5.10
N ILE A 238 10.11 14.45 4.39
CA ILE A 238 9.90 14.17 2.97
C ILE A 238 11.07 14.69 2.15
N ARG A 239 11.43 15.97 2.30
CA ARG A 239 12.57 16.55 1.57
C ARG A 239 13.87 15.79 1.80
N ARG A 240 14.20 15.47 3.06
CA ARG A 240 15.41 14.71 3.40
C ARG A 240 15.42 13.33 2.75
N SER A 241 14.27 12.65 2.75
CA SER A 241 14.13 11.33 2.12
C SER A 241 14.30 11.41 0.59
N CYS A 242 13.66 12.39 -0.06
CA CYS A 242 13.83 12.63 -1.50
C CYS A 242 15.29 12.89 -1.88
N LEU A 243 16.00 13.76 -1.15
CA LEU A 243 17.41 14.06 -1.41
C LEU A 243 18.30 12.84 -1.21
N LYS A 244 18.02 12.01 -0.18
CA LYS A 244 18.74 10.76 0.06
C LYS A 244 18.55 9.79 -1.11
N GLU A 245 17.31 9.57 -1.54
CA GLU A 245 17.00 8.70 -2.68
C GLU A 245 17.64 9.22 -3.97
N LEU A 246 17.53 10.52 -4.26
CA LEU A 246 18.14 11.11 -5.45
C LEU A 246 19.65 10.92 -5.50
N LYS A 247 20.32 11.10 -4.37
CA LYS A 247 21.76 10.87 -4.25
C LYS A 247 22.11 9.40 -4.51
N MET A 248 21.28 8.47 -4.05
CA MET A 248 21.43 7.05 -4.34
C MET A 248 21.21 6.78 -5.83
N TRP A 249 20.09 7.24 -6.40
CA TRP A 249 19.72 7.03 -7.79
C TRP A 249 20.73 7.60 -8.78
N THR A 250 21.32 8.76 -8.47
CA THR A 250 22.38 9.38 -9.29
C THR A 250 23.65 8.52 -9.32
N ARG A 251 23.95 7.79 -8.25
CA ARG A 251 25.09 6.87 -8.20
C ARG A 251 24.78 5.56 -8.91
N THR A 252 23.57 5.04 -8.71
CA THR A 252 23.14 3.75 -9.25
C THR A 252 22.84 3.81 -10.75
N TYR A 253 22.24 4.92 -11.22
CA TYR A 253 21.80 5.07 -12.61
C TYR A 253 22.10 6.47 -13.19
N PRO A 254 23.38 6.84 -13.34
CA PRO A 254 23.77 8.17 -13.77
C PRO A 254 23.17 8.59 -15.12
N SER A 255 22.95 7.66 -16.05
CA SER A 255 22.44 8.01 -17.39
C SER A 255 21.06 8.68 -17.38
N ILE A 256 20.20 8.35 -16.41
CA ILE A 256 18.88 8.98 -16.24
C ILE A 256 19.01 10.24 -15.38
N PHE A 257 19.66 10.12 -14.22
CA PHE A 257 19.60 11.18 -13.21
C PHE A 257 20.71 12.22 -13.31
N LEU A 258 21.89 11.90 -13.87
CA LEU A 258 23.02 12.85 -13.89
C LEU A 258 22.76 14.04 -14.82
N LYS A 259 22.02 13.86 -15.92
CA LYS A 259 21.65 14.98 -16.81
C LYS A 259 20.52 15.84 -16.26
N GLN A 260 19.55 15.24 -15.57
CA GLN A 260 18.29 15.90 -15.18
C GLN A 260 18.30 16.37 -13.71
N ALA A 261 18.87 15.59 -12.78
CA ALA A 261 18.92 15.90 -11.36
C ALA A 261 20.07 16.85 -10.97
N TYR A 262 21.18 16.84 -11.72
CA TYR A 262 22.35 17.64 -11.37
C TYR A 262 22.12 19.15 -11.52
N GLN A 263 21.34 19.58 -12.52
CA GLN A 263 21.11 21.02 -12.75
C GLN A 263 20.14 21.64 -11.74
N GLU A 264 19.09 20.93 -11.35
CA GLU A 264 18.04 21.47 -10.48
C GLU A 264 18.34 21.25 -8.99
N CYS A 265 18.88 20.08 -8.60
CA CYS A 265 19.15 19.76 -7.21
C CYS A 265 20.41 20.46 -6.65
N LEU A 266 21.42 20.74 -7.49
CA LEU A 266 22.61 21.49 -7.08
C LEU A 266 22.22 22.92 -6.65
N GLN A 267 21.36 23.58 -7.43
CA GLN A 267 20.89 24.94 -7.15
C GLN A 267 20.06 25.03 -5.86
N ASP A 268 19.26 24.01 -5.54
CA ASP A 268 18.40 24.03 -4.36
C ASP A 268 19.12 23.52 -3.09
N SER A 269 20.08 22.59 -3.23
CA SER A 269 20.93 22.15 -2.10
C SER A 269 21.89 23.24 -1.62
N GLN A 270 22.39 24.10 -2.53
CA GLN A 270 23.20 25.27 -2.18
C GLN A 270 22.39 26.29 -1.36
N LYS A 271 21.14 26.58 -1.74
CA LYS A 271 20.26 27.50 -1.02
C LYS A 271 19.89 27.01 0.39
N LEU A 272 19.72 25.71 0.59
CA LEU A 272 19.44 25.13 1.91
C LEU A 272 20.67 25.18 2.82
N ALA A 273 21.87 24.97 2.28
CA ALA A 273 23.12 25.11 3.04
C ALA A 273 23.39 26.56 3.45
N ASP A 274 22.99 27.54 2.63
CA ASP A 274 23.13 28.97 2.93
C ASP A 274 22.12 29.47 3.97
N GLN A 275 20.98 28.77 4.14
CA GLN A 275 19.96 29.10 5.16
C GLN A 275 20.31 28.57 6.55
N ASP A 276 21.06 27.46 6.65
CA ASP A 276 21.53 26.91 7.93
C ASP A 276 22.85 27.58 8.42
N ALA A 277 23.41 28.51 7.62
CA ALA A 277 24.66 29.22 7.92
C ALA A 277 24.47 30.69 8.36
N ASN A 278 23.22 31.16 8.45
CA ASN A 278 22.81 32.49 8.95
C ASN A 278 21.92 32.35 10.19
#